data_AF-A0A842LX90-F1
#
_entry.id   AF-A0A842LX90-F1
#
_cell.length_a   1.000
_cell.length_b   1.000
_cell.length_c   1.000
_cell.angle_alpha   90.00
_cell.angle_beta   90.00
_cell.angle_gamma   90.00
#
_symmetry.space_group_name_H-M   'P 1'
#
loop_
_entity.id
_entity.type
_entity.pdbx_description
1 polymer ?
#
loop_
_entity_poly.entity_id
_entity_poly.type
_entity_poly.pdbx_seq_one_letter_code
_entity_poly.pdbx_strand_id
1 'polypeptide(L)'
;MEISGENLYSCYQCGKCSAGCPSVDFMDLNPREIIRMILDGHEEVLNSQTPWVCAACFTCSVRCPNEIDVSRVMEALRQIRLRRKYDAIRISDISPEELMKLPQIALISCFRKMTG
;
A
#
# COMPACT_ATOMS: atom_id res chain seq x y z
N MET A 1 5.57 -9.69 -9.12
CA MET A 1 4.50 -8.67 -9.02
C MET A 1 3.12 -9.17 -9.44
N GLU A 2 2.92 -10.49 -9.39
CA GLU A 2 1.72 -11.17 -9.85
C GLU A 2 0.46 -10.80 -9.04
N ILE A 3 0.63 -10.41 -7.77
CA ILE A 3 -0.47 -10.06 -6.86
C ILE A 3 -1.20 -8.78 -7.28
N SER A 4 -0.51 -7.77 -7.81
CA SER A 4 -1.19 -6.55 -8.27
C SER A 4 -1.95 -6.77 -9.58
N GLY A 5 -1.48 -7.70 -10.43
CA GLY A 5 -1.99 -7.92 -11.78
C GLY A 5 -1.60 -6.83 -12.79
N GLU A 6 -0.75 -5.89 -12.38
CA GLU A 6 -0.35 -4.73 -13.20
C GLU A 6 0.91 -5.03 -14.01
N ASN A 7 0.93 -4.61 -15.28
CA ASN A 7 2.14 -4.66 -16.10
C ASN A 7 2.99 -3.39 -15.87
N LEU A 8 3.95 -3.45 -14.94
CA LEU A 8 4.80 -2.29 -14.66
C LEU A 8 5.83 -1.96 -15.73
N TYR A 9 6.14 -2.88 -16.64
CA TYR A 9 7.14 -2.61 -17.69
C TYR A 9 6.68 -1.52 -18.68
N SER A 10 5.39 -1.17 -18.68
CA SER A 10 4.87 -0.01 -19.42
C SER A 10 5.20 1.33 -18.76
N CYS A 11 5.70 1.33 -17.51
CA CYS A 11 6.02 2.56 -16.79
C CYS A 11 7.30 3.21 -17.32
N TYR A 12 7.17 4.39 -17.93
CA TYR A 12 8.31 5.22 -18.37
C TYR A 12 8.71 6.31 -17.35
N GLN A 13 8.32 6.17 -16.08
CA GLN A 13 8.80 7.01 -14.97
C GLN A 13 8.43 8.51 -15.05
N CYS A 14 7.25 8.85 -15.60
CA CYS A 14 6.81 10.25 -15.76
C CYS A 14 6.56 11.05 -14.47
N GLY A 15 6.38 10.39 -13.33
CA GLY A 15 6.15 11.05 -12.03
C GLY A 15 4.77 11.65 -11.76
N LYS A 16 3.81 11.57 -12.69
CA LYS A 16 2.43 12.06 -12.47
C LYS A 16 1.75 11.46 -11.23
N CYS A 17 2.03 10.19 -10.94
CA CYS A 17 1.53 9.51 -9.75
C CYS A 17 2.01 10.17 -8.45
N SER A 18 3.26 10.63 -8.41
CA SER A 18 3.85 11.27 -7.22
C SER A 18 3.39 12.72 -7.10
N ALA A 19 3.42 13.48 -8.20
CA ALA A 19 2.94 14.86 -8.22
C ALA A 19 1.44 14.99 -7.90
N GLY A 20 0.64 13.95 -8.19
CA GLY A 20 -0.79 13.93 -7.87
C GLY A 20 -1.13 13.35 -6.50
N CYS A 21 -0.17 12.81 -5.75
CA CYS A 21 -0.46 12.15 -4.48
C CYS A 21 -0.60 13.19 -3.35
N PRO A 22 -1.76 13.26 -2.67
CA PRO A 22 -1.98 14.24 -1.61
C PRO A 22 -1.19 13.95 -0.33
N SER A 23 -0.64 12.74 -0.20
CA SER A 23 0.09 12.29 0.99
C SER A 23 1.58 12.07 0.72
N VAL A 24 2.10 12.57 -0.41
CA VAL A 24 3.48 12.32 -0.85
C VAL A 24 4.52 12.79 0.17
N ASP A 25 4.25 13.91 0.86
CA ASP A 25 5.16 14.47 1.87
C ASP A 25 5.29 13.61 3.13
N PHE A 26 4.36 12.67 3.33
CA PHE A 26 4.38 11.73 4.46
C PHE A 26 4.94 10.36 4.07
N MET A 27 5.35 10.18 2.81
CA MET A 27 5.89 8.93 2.29
C MET A 27 7.42 8.93 2.37
N ASP A 28 7.99 7.79 2.75
CA ASP A 28 9.44 7.55 2.71
C ASP A 28 9.96 7.33 1.28
N LEU A 29 9.12 6.81 0.39
CA LEU A 29 9.38 6.66 -1.04
C LEU A 29 8.15 7.13 -1.80
N ASN A 30 8.30 8.06 -2.73
CA ASN A 30 7.14 8.47 -3.51
C ASN A 30 6.65 7.34 -4.43
N PRO A 31 5.39 7.38 -4.92
CA PRO A 31 4.85 6.32 -5.76
C PRO A 31 5.69 5.99 -7.01
N ARG A 32 6.39 6.96 -7.59
CA ARG A 32 7.27 6.73 -8.74
C ARG A 32 8.50 5.91 -8.34
N GLU A 33 9.13 6.25 -7.21
CA GLU A 33 10.26 5.52 -6.65
C GLU A 33 9.91 4.08 -6.28
N ILE A 34 8.74 3.85 -5.68
CA ILE A 34 8.24 2.49 -5.40
C ILE A 34 8.20 1.66 -6.69
N ILE A 35 7.58 2.19 -7.75
CA ILE A 35 7.50 1.51 -9.05
C ILE A 35 8.90 1.25 -9.62
N ARG A 36 9.81 2.22 -9.50
CA ARG A 36 11.20 2.08 -9.96
C ARG A 36 11.93 0.95 -9.25
N MET A 37 11.87 0.93 -7.92
CA MET A 37 12.51 -0.09 -7.10
C MET A 37 11.99 -1.50 -7.43
N ILE A 38 10.68 -1.64 -7.66
CA ILE A 38 10.09 -2.93 -8.05
C ILE A 38 10.62 -3.41 -9.40
N LEU A 39 10.71 -2.51 -10.39
CA LEU A 39 11.23 -2.82 -11.72
C LEU A 39 12.72 -3.20 -11.69
N ASP A 40 13.48 -2.52 -10.84
CA ASP A 40 14.91 -2.77 -10.66
C ASP A 40 15.18 -4.03 -9.79
N GLY A 41 14.15 -4.64 -9.21
CA GLY A 41 14.26 -5.88 -8.42
C GLY A 41 14.68 -5.70 -6.97
N HIS A 42 14.57 -4.48 -6.44
CA HIS A 42 14.94 -4.12 -5.07
C HIS A 42 13.91 -4.62 -4.04
N GLU A 43 14.19 -5.74 -3.37
CA GLU A 43 13.31 -6.32 -2.34
C GLU A 43 13.12 -5.42 -1.12
N GLU A 44 14.08 -4.53 -0.85
CA GLU A 44 14.03 -3.57 0.26
C GLU A 44 12.82 -2.63 0.18
N VAL A 45 12.18 -2.50 -0.99
CA VAL A 45 10.91 -1.77 -1.17
C VAL A 45 9.81 -2.28 -0.24
N LEU A 46 9.86 -3.57 0.17
CA LEU A 46 8.91 -4.16 1.10
C LEU A 46 9.02 -3.60 2.52
N ASN A 47 10.16 -3.00 2.87
CA ASN A 47 10.35 -2.36 4.18
C ASN A 47 9.75 -0.96 4.24
N SER A 48 9.36 -0.40 3.09
CA SER A 48 8.81 0.95 3.00
C SER A 48 7.52 1.12 3.80
N GLN A 49 7.32 2.32 4.35
CA GLN A 49 6.09 2.72 5.03
C GLN A 49 5.05 3.32 4.08
N THR A 50 5.45 3.65 2.86
CA THR A 50 4.60 4.24 1.83
C THR A 50 3.31 3.46 1.57
N PRO A 51 3.31 2.10 1.48
CA PRO A 51 2.06 1.35 1.31
C PRO A 51 1.06 1.55 2.45
N TRP A 52 1.54 1.87 3.67
CA TRP A 52 0.73 2.16 4.85
C TRP A 52 0.23 3.61 4.88
N VAL A 53 0.97 4.54 4.31
CA VAL A 53 0.54 5.95 4.14
C VAL A 53 -0.49 6.08 3.01
N CYS A 54 -0.37 5.24 1.98
CA CYS A 54 -1.29 5.23 0.84
C CYS A 54 -2.76 5.13 1.30
N ALA A 55 -3.55 6.13 0.93
CA ALA A 55 -4.98 6.20 1.24
C ALA A 55 -5.86 5.44 0.22
N ALA A 56 -5.26 4.81 -0.80
CA ALA A 56 -5.97 4.19 -1.91
C ALA A 56 -7.05 5.11 -2.52
N CYS A 57 -6.71 6.39 -2.73
CA CYS A 57 -7.63 7.39 -3.29
C CYS A 57 -7.74 7.35 -4.83
N PHE A 58 -6.98 6.47 -5.48
CA PHE A 58 -6.96 6.24 -6.93
C PHE A 58 -6.55 7.42 -7.82
N THR A 59 -6.16 8.58 -7.26
CA THR A 59 -5.71 9.73 -8.05
C THR A 59 -4.53 9.40 -8.96
N CYS A 60 -3.57 8.63 -8.47
CA CYS A 60 -2.42 8.17 -9.25
C CYS A 60 -2.82 7.23 -10.40
N SER A 61 -3.77 6.32 -10.14
CA SER A 61 -4.27 5.34 -11.11
C SER A 61 -4.99 6.05 -12.26
N VAL A 62 -5.90 7.00 -11.95
CA VAL A 62 -6.66 7.77 -12.96
C VAL A 62 -5.75 8.66 -13.83
N ARG A 63 -4.67 9.19 -13.26
CA ARG A 63 -3.75 10.09 -13.97
C ARG A 63 -2.64 9.37 -14.74
N CYS A 64 -2.53 8.05 -14.60
CA CYS A 64 -1.46 7.28 -15.22
C CYS A 64 -1.72 7.17 -16.73
N PRO A 65 -0.83 7.68 -17.59
CA PRO A 65 -1.02 7.62 -19.04
C PRO A 65 -0.83 6.21 -19.61
N ASN A 66 -0.24 5.29 -18.84
CA ASN A 66 -0.08 3.88 -19.20
C ASN A 66 -1.08 2.98 -18.48
N GLU A 67 -2.12 3.58 -17.88
CA GLU A 67 -3.23 2.86 -17.22
C GLU A 67 -2.81 1.92 -16.08
N ILE A 68 -1.64 2.15 -15.48
CA ILE A 68 -1.17 1.39 -14.32
C ILE A 68 -1.96 1.80 -13.09
N ASP A 69 -2.62 0.85 -12.43
CA ASP A 69 -3.25 1.05 -11.13
C ASP A 69 -2.20 0.99 -10.00
N VAL A 70 -1.57 2.14 -9.77
CA VAL A 70 -0.56 2.30 -8.71
C VAL A 70 -1.17 2.04 -7.32
N SER A 71 -2.46 2.25 -7.11
CA SER A 71 -3.13 1.95 -5.83
C SER A 71 -3.16 0.44 -5.58
N ARG A 72 -3.42 -0.37 -6.61
CA ARG A 72 -3.33 -1.85 -6.52
C ARG A 72 -1.91 -2.32 -6.25
N VAL A 73 -0.90 -1.65 -6.82
CA VAL A 73 0.51 -1.94 -6.50
C VAL A 73 0.80 -1.74 -5.02
N MET A 74 0.35 -0.62 -4.44
CA MET A 74 0.52 -0.35 -3.00
C MET A 74 -0.19 -1.39 -2.14
N GLU A 75 -1.42 -1.79 -2.49
CA GLU A 75 -2.12 -2.88 -1.80
C GLU A 75 -1.35 -4.20 -1.90
N ALA A 76 -0.82 -4.55 -3.08
CA ALA A 76 -0.04 -5.76 -3.28
C ALA A 76 1.21 -5.78 -2.38
N LEU A 77 1.91 -4.66 -2.23
CA LEU A 77 3.04 -4.54 -1.29
C LEU A 77 2.61 -4.79 0.17
N ARG A 78 1.47 -4.23 0.60
CA ARG A 78 0.91 -4.51 1.94
C ARG A 78 0.62 -6.00 2.13
N GLN A 79 -0.07 -6.61 1.17
CA GLN A 79 -0.42 -8.03 1.21
C GLN A 79 0.82 -8.93 1.27
N ILE A 80 1.86 -8.63 0.49
CA ILE A 80 3.13 -9.39 0.54
C ILE A 80 3.76 -9.30 1.94
N ARG A 81 3.77 -8.11 2.55
CA ARG A 81 4.37 -7.89 3.86
C ARG A 81 3.57 -8.59 4.98
N LEU A 82 2.24 -8.47 4.97
CA LEU A 82 1.36 -9.12 5.95
C LEU A 82 1.49 -10.64 5.89
N ARG A 83 1.44 -11.24 4.69
CA ARG A 83 1.59 -12.70 4.49
C ARG A 83 2.93 -13.27 4.94
N ARG A 84 3.97 -12.44 5.07
CA ARG A 84 5.29 -12.82 5.63
C ARG A 84 5.30 -12.86 7.17
N LYS A 85 4.12 -12.92 7.82
CA LYS A 85 3.87 -12.98 9.28
C LYS A 85 4.06 -11.68 10.06
N TYR A 86 3.97 -10.53 9.38
CA TYR A 86 3.95 -9.22 10.04
C TYR A 86 2.54 -8.67 10.09
N ASP A 87 1.67 -9.27 10.92
CA ASP A 87 0.47 -8.58 11.37
C ASP A 87 0.91 -7.35 12.16
N ALA A 88 0.52 -6.16 11.71
CA ALA A 88 0.77 -4.95 12.47
C ALA A 88 -0.10 -4.91 13.73
N ILE A 89 -1.27 -5.56 13.68
CA ILE A 89 -2.17 -5.78 14.83
C ILE A 89 -2.72 -7.20 14.74
N ARG A 90 -2.67 -7.95 15.85
CA ARG A 90 -3.35 -9.24 15.98
C ARG A 90 -4.61 -9.09 16.80
N ILE A 91 -5.70 -9.68 16.33
CA ILE A 91 -7.00 -9.67 17.02
C ILE A 91 -6.89 -10.30 18.41
N SER A 92 -6.05 -11.33 18.54
CA SER A 92 -5.78 -12.03 19.80
C SER A 92 -5.22 -11.14 20.91
N ASP A 93 -4.63 -10.00 20.54
CA ASP A 93 -3.92 -9.14 21.48
C ASP A 93 -4.87 -8.07 22.09
N ILE A 94 -6.12 -7.99 21.61
CA ILE A 94 -7.15 -7.06 22.13
C ILE A 94 -7.91 -7.75 23.25
N SER A 95 -8.02 -7.10 24.42
CA SER A 95 -8.76 -7.67 25.55
C SER A 95 -10.27 -7.77 25.25
N PRO A 96 -11.00 -8.73 25.83
CA PRO A 96 -12.45 -8.85 25.61
C PRO A 96 -13.23 -7.58 26.02
N GLU A 97 -12.74 -6.88 27.05
CA GLU A 97 -13.34 -5.65 27.56
C GLU A 97 -13.14 -4.46 26.62
N GLU A 98 -11.98 -4.36 25.97
CA GLU A 98 -11.73 -3.37 24.92
C GLU A 98 -12.52 -3.69 23.66
N LEU A 99 -12.57 -4.97 23.27
CA LEU A 99 -13.30 -5.40 22.08
C LEU A 99 -14.80 -5.06 22.17
N MET A 100 -15.40 -5.14 23.36
CA MET A 100 -16.80 -4.73 23.59
C MET A 100 -17.04 -3.23 23.50
N LYS A 101 -16.00 -2.40 23.72
CA LYS A 101 -16.11 -0.93 23.69
C LYS A 101 -15.78 -0.34 22.32
N LEU A 102 -15.06 -1.08 21.48
CA LEU A 102 -14.63 -0.62 20.17
C LEU A 102 -15.80 -0.66 19.16
N PRO A 103 -16.05 0.43 18.41
CA PRO A 103 -17.01 0.40 17.31
C PRO A 103 -16.62 -0.64 16.25
N GLN A 104 -17.57 -1.46 15.77
CA GLN A 104 -17.31 -2.43 14.69
C GLN A 104 -16.64 -1.80 13.47
N ILE A 105 -17.01 -0.56 13.12
CA ILE A 105 -16.42 0.15 11.97
C ILE A 105 -14.91 0.39 12.15
N ALA A 106 -14.46 0.66 13.38
CA ALA A 106 -13.04 0.85 13.68
C ALA A 106 -12.27 -0.46 13.54
N LEU A 107 -12.84 -1.56 14.02
CA LEU A 107 -12.26 -2.91 13.89
C LEU A 107 -12.11 -3.31 12.41
N ILE A 108 -13.19 -3.19 11.62
CA ILE A 108 -13.17 -3.55 10.20
C ILE A 108 -12.15 -2.70 9.42
N SER A 109 -12.15 -1.38 9.66
CA SER A 109 -11.21 -0.46 9.01
C SER A 109 -9.75 -0.80 9.36
N CYS A 110 -9.50 -1.09 10.63
CA CYS A 110 -8.18 -1.45 11.13
C CYS A 110 -7.69 -2.78 10.56
N PHE A 111 -8.47 -3.86 10.72
CA PHE A 111 -8.05 -5.20 10.32
C PHE A 111 -7.89 -5.34 8.80
N ARG A 112 -8.72 -4.66 8.01
CA ARG A 112 -8.56 -4.63 6.54
C ARG A 112 -7.18 -4.15 6.11
N LYS A 113 -6.58 -3.25 6.87
CA LYS A 113 -5.28 -2.66 6.54
C LYS A 113 -4.15 -3.39 7.26
N MET A 114 -4.31 -3.69 8.55
CA MET A 114 -3.24 -4.00 9.51
C MET A 114 -3.05 -5.50 9.80
N THR A 115 -3.92 -6.37 9.28
CA THR A 115 -3.94 -7.80 9.58
C THR A 115 -4.13 -8.58 8.27
N GLY A 116 -3.43 -9.69 8.05
CA GLY A 116 -3.54 -10.43 6.76
C GLY A 116 -3.12 -11.89 6.77
#